data_AF-A0A4E0QQL8-F1
#
_entry.id   AF-A0A4E0QQL8-F1
#
_cell.length_a   1.000
_cell.length_b   1.000
_cell.length_c   1.000
_cell.angle_alpha   90.00
_cell.angle_beta   90.00
_cell.angle_gamma   90.00
#
_symmetry.space_group_name_H-M   'P 1'
#
loop_
_entity.id
_entity.type
_entity.pdbx_description
1 polymer ?
#
loop_
_entity_poly.entity_id
_entity_poly.type
_entity_poly.pdbx_seq_one_letter_code
_entity_poly.pdbx_strand_id
1 'polypeptide(L)' 'HRYVVETKMWYGQAKFDQGVEQLEAYLETEGASVGYLVVFHARPNVYGKLTWEQLEFVIERVKSKIQVYFVRLGDIKA' A
#
# COMPACT_ATOMS: atom_id res chain seq x y z
N HIS A 1 -7.73 18.92 6.07
CA HIS A 1 -6.44 18.20 5.96
C HIS A 1 -6.40 17.45 4.64
N ARG A 2 -5.25 17.39 3.97
CA ARG A 2 -5.07 16.67 2.69
C ARG A 2 -4.41 15.33 2.98
N TYR A 3 -4.97 14.26 2.41
CA TYR A 3 -4.43 12.91 2.53
C TYR A 3 -3.87 12.49 1.18
N VAL A 4 -2.66 11.94 1.18
CA VAL A 4 -2.01 11.44 -0.04
C VAL A 4 -2.19 9.92 -0.09
N VAL A 5 -2.98 9.47 -1.06
CA VAL A 5 -3.30 8.06 -1.27
C VAL A 5 -2.78 7.61 -2.63
N GLU A 6 -1.98 6.55 -2.65
CA GLU A 6 -1.49 5.90 -3.87
C GLU A 6 -2.13 4.50 -3.96
N THR A 7 -2.59 4.13 -5.15
CA THR A 7 -3.24 2.84 -5.40
C THR A 7 -2.42 2.00 -6.37
N LYS A 8 -2.10 0.76 -5.99
CA LYS A 8 -1.35 -0.17 -6.85
C LYS A 8 -2.06 -1.51 -6.99
N MET A 9 -1.87 -2.17 -8.13
CA MET A 9 -2.14 -3.60 -8.26
C MET A 9 -0.90 -4.37 -7.81
N TRP A 10 -1.09 -5.44 -7.06
CA TRP A 10 0.01 -6.33 -6.70
C TRP A 10 0.48 -7.14 -7.91
N TYR A 11 1.76 -6.97 -8.27
CA TYR A 11 2.44 -7.73 -9.32
C TYR A 11 3.78 -8.31 -8.83
N GLY A 12 3.97 -8.40 -7.51
CA GLY A 12 5.23 -8.84 -6.88
C GLY A 12 6.02 -7.70 -6.23
N GLN A 13 7.06 -8.09 -5.49
CA GLN A 13 7.83 -7.19 -4.63
C GLN A 13 8.41 -5.99 -5.37
N ALA A 14 9.01 -6.18 -6.55
CA ALA A 14 9.60 -5.08 -7.31
C ALA A 14 8.58 -3.99 -7.69
N LYS A 15 7.32 -4.35 -7.96
CA LYS A 15 6.26 -3.38 -8.26
C LYS A 15 5.69 -2.70 -7.01
N PHE A 16 5.70 -3.42 -5.89
CA PHE A 16 5.39 -2.84 -4.60
C PHE A 16 6.43 -1.79 -4.19
N ASP A 17 7.72 -2.12 -4.28
CA ASP A 17 8.81 -1.21 -3.93
C ASP A 17 8.78 0.07 -4.78
N GLN A 18 8.55 -0.07 -6.09
CA GLN A 18 8.33 1.08 -7.00
C GLN A 18 7.15 1.95 -6.57
N GLY A 19 6.07 1.35 -6.07
CA GLY A 19 4.92 2.09 -5.55
C GLY A 19 5.22 2.86 -4.26
N VAL A 20 6.04 2.28 -3.38
CA VAL A 20 6.52 2.94 -2.16
C VAL A 20 7.41 4.14 -2.51
N GLU A 21 8.37 3.97 -3.42
CA GLU A 21 9.26 5.05 -3.89
C GLU A 21 8.47 6.18 -4.55
N GLN A 22 7.49 5.85 -5.39
CA GLN A 22 6.63 6.84 -6.04
C GLN A 22 5.83 7.66 -5.01
N LEU A 23 5.24 6.99 -4.01
CA LEU A 23 4.50 7.67 -2.96
C LEU A 23 5.42 8.56 -2.12
N GLU A 24 6.61 8.10 -1.76
CA GLU A 24 7.59 8.90 -1.00
C GLU A 24 8.00 10.17 -1.75
N ALA A 25 8.30 10.06 -3.05
CA ALA A 25 8.59 11.22 -3.88
C ALA A 25 7.41 12.20 -3.91
N TYR A 26 6.18 11.70 -4.01
CA TYR A 26 5.00 12.57 -4.02
C TYR A 26 4.77 13.26 -2.67
N LEU A 27 4.99 12.57 -1.56
CA LEU A 27 4.94 13.16 -0.21
C LEU A 27 5.96 14.30 -0.06
N GLU A 28 7.18 14.14 -0.56
CA GLU A 28 8.20 15.20 -0.54
C GLU A 28 7.75 16.44 -1.33
N THR A 29 7.17 16.25 -2.52
CA THR A 29 6.68 17.38 -3.34
C THR A 29 5.50 18.13 -2.70
N GLU A 30 4.66 17.43 -1.94
CA GLU A 30 3.49 17.99 -1.27
C GLU A 30 3.79 18.49 0.16
N GLY A 31 5.04 18.37 0.62
CA GLY A 31 5.44 18.74 1.98
C GLY A 31 4.73 17.91 3.06
N ALA A 32 4.32 16.68 2.73
CA ALA A 32 3.59 15.78 3.62
C ALA A 32 4.54 14.74 4.22
N SER A 33 4.26 14.31 5.45
CA SER A 33 5.04 13.28 6.15
C SER A 33 4.33 11.94 6.29
N VAL A 34 3.06 11.86 5.90
CA VAL A 34 2.23 10.65 6.01
C VAL A 34 1.54 10.37 4.68
N GLY A 35 1.70 9.15 4.18
CA GLY A 35 1.03 8.66 2.97
C GLY A 35 0.36 7.31 3.19
N TYR A 36 -0.56 6.98 2.29
CA TYR A 36 -1.38 5.76 2.34
C TYR A 36 -1.21 5.00 1.03
N LEU A 37 -0.63 3.81 1.09
CA LEU A 37 -0.45 2.92 -0.05
C LEU A 37 -1.49 1.80 0.01
N VAL A 38 -2.46 1.84 -0.90
CA VAL A 38 -3.52 0.82 -1.00
C VAL A 38 -3.18 -0.12 -2.15
N VAL A 39 -2.93 -1.39 -1.83
CA VAL A 39 -2.46 -2.37 -2.81
C VAL A 39 -3.49 -3.46 -2.99
N PHE A 40 -4.04 -3.53 -4.19
CA PHE A 40 -5.09 -4.47 -4.57
C PHE A 40 -4.52 -5.76 -5.11
N HIS A 41 -5.00 -6.89 -4.60
CA HIS A 41 -4.62 -8.21 -5.08
C HIS A 41 -5.81 -8.92 -5.76
N ALA A 42 -5.72 -9.13 -7.08
CA ALA A 42 -6.80 -9.70 -7.89
C ALA A 42 -6.88 -11.23 -7.89
N ARG A 43 -5.86 -11.96 -7.39
CA ARG A 43 -5.85 -13.43 -7.35
C ARG A 43 -6.05 -13.95 -5.92
N PRO A 44 -7.29 -14.28 -5.51
CA PRO A 44 -7.58 -14.72 -4.14
C PRO A 44 -6.80 -15.98 -3.74
N ASN A 45 -6.51 -16.89 -4.68
CA ASN A 45 -5.80 -18.14 -4.38
C ASN A 45 -4.31 -17.95 -4.02
N VAL A 46 -3.73 -16.77 -4.24
CA VAL A 46 -2.31 -16.47 -3.94
C VAL A 46 -2.18 -15.65 -2.65
N TYR A 47 -3.01 -14.62 -2.46
CA TYR A 47 -2.95 -13.71 -1.29
C TYR A 47 -4.08 -13.87 -0.29
N GLY A 48 -5.07 -14.75 -0.54
CA GLY A 48 -6.03 -15.17 0.48
C GLY A 48 -5.41 -15.92 1.66
N LYS A 49 -4.09 -16.17 1.61
CA LYS A 49 -3.30 -16.82 2.66
C LYS A 49 -2.70 -15.86 3.69
N LEU A 50 -2.68 -14.56 3.43
CA LEU A 50 -2.25 -13.60 4.45
C LEU A 50 -3.22 -13.65 5.63
N THR A 51 -2.77 -13.38 6.85
CA THR A 51 -3.66 -13.13 7.99
C THR A 51 -4.13 -11.68 7.97
N TRP A 52 -5.11 -11.31 8.81
CA TRP A 52 -5.60 -9.93 8.91
C TRP A 52 -4.50 -8.97 9.38
N GLU A 53 -3.64 -9.44 10.29
CA GLU A 53 -2.49 -8.70 10.82
C GLU A 53 -1.42 -8.44 9.76
N GLN A 54 -1.42 -9.21 8.68
CA GLN A 54 -0.49 -9.03 7.56
C GLN A 54 -1.04 -8.13 6.45
N LEU A 55 -2.32 -7.72 6.54
CA LEU A 55 -2.91 -6.82 5.55
C LEU A 55 -2.59 -5.35 5.81
N GLU A 56 -2.23 -5.01 7.04
CA GLU A 56 -1.98 -3.63 7.44
C GLU A 56 -0.65 -3.53 8.16
N PHE A 57 0.22 -2.65 7.66
CA PHE A 57 1.51 -2.40 8.29
C PHE A 57 2.04 -1.01 7.94
N VAL A 58 3.08 -0.60 8.66
CA VAL A 58 3.72 0.70 8.48
C VAL A 58 5.13 0.51 7.95
N ILE A 59 5.48 1.29 6.93
CA ILE A 59 6.87 1.50 6.53
C ILE A 59 7.31 2.85 7.11
N GLU A 60 8.22 2.80 8.07
CA GLU A 60 8.89 3.99 8.62
C GLU A 60 10.10 4.31 7.74
N ARG A 61 10.15 5.54 7.21
CA ARG A 61 11.29 6.11 6.47
C ARG A 61 11.87 7.27 7.28
N VAL A 62 13.03 7.76 6.86
CA VAL A 62 13.72 8.86 7.54
C VAL A 62 12.86 10.13 7.62
N LYS A 63 12.09 10.43 6.55
CA LYS A 63 11.29 11.65 6.43
C LYS A 63 9.77 11.41 6.35
N SER A 64 9.35 10.16 6.18
CA SER A 64 7.96 9.83 5.87
C SER A 64 7.51 8.56 6.58
N LYS A 65 6.20 8.47 6.79
CA LYS A 65 5.51 7.30 7.29
C LYS A 65 4.49 6.86 6.24
N ILE A 66 4.59 5.60 5.81
CA ILE A 66 3.68 5.04 4.80
C ILE A 66 2.83 3.96 5.46
N GLN A 67 1.52 4.23 5.52
CA GLN A 67 0.51 3.27 5.94
C GLN A 67 0.16 2.38 4.74
N VAL A 68 0.36 1.08 4.85
CA VAL A 68 0.12 0.13 3.76
C VAL A 68 -1.10 -0.72 4.06
N TYR A 69 -1.97 -0.86 3.07
CA TYR A 69 -3.19 -1.68 3.13
C TYR A 69 -3.22 -2.65 1.95
N PHE A 70 -3.16 -3.96 2.21
CA PHE A 70 -3.42 -4.99 1.20
C PHE A 70 -4.92 -5.31 1.13
N VAL A 71 -5.53 -4.97 0.00
CA VAL A 71 -6.95 -5.20 -0.28
C VAL A 71 -7.10 -6.48 -1.11
N ARG A 72 -7.85 -7.45 -0.59
CA ARG A 72 -8.20 -8.68 -1.30
C ARG A 72 -9.40 -8.44 -2.19
N LEU A 73 -9.23 -8.59 -3.50
CA LEU A 73 -10.36 -8.55 -4.43
C LEU A 73 -10.98 -9.94 -4.53
N GLY A 74 -12.32 -10.02 -4.44
CA GLY A 74 -13.07 -11.27 -4.59
C GLY A 74 -13.28 -12.07 -3.30
N ASP A 75 -12.78 -11.60 -2.15
CA ASP A 75 -13.12 -12.14 -0.81
C ASP A 75 -14.36 -11.46 -0.19
N ILE A 76 -15.04 -10.62 -0.99
CA ILE A 76 -16.34 -10.05 -0.64
C ILE A 76 -17.36 -11.16 -0.84
N LYS A 77 -17.66 -11.90 0.23
CA LYS A 77 -18.91 -12.67 0.28
C LYS A 77 -20.04 -11.65 0.18
N ALA A 78 -20.79 -11.69 -0.92
CA ALA A 78 -22.08 -11.02 -1.03
C ALA A 78 -23.03 -11.53 0.06
#